data_AF-A0A9P9W860-F1
#
_entry.id   AF-A0A9P9W860-F1
#
_cell.length_a   1.000
_cell.length_b   1.000
_cell.length_c   1.000
_cell.angle_alpha   90.00
_cell.angle_beta   90.00
_cell.angle_gamma   90.00
#
_symmetry.space_group_name_H-M   'P 1'
#
loop_
_entity.id
_entity.type
_entity.pdbx_description
1 polymer ?
#
loop_
_entity_poly.entity_id
_entity_poly.type
_entity_poly.pdbx_seq_one_letter_code
_entity_poly.pdbx_strand_id
1 'polypeptide(L)'
;MLETKIPKLDIRLSASLGLIGSTPAFLPSFTQGGQRAIAGTPPERRGALLLTPPASVERRTLSDPSVEGLLKIFENHQHNSLDAQEASVRLSPPQFDQLKAALSGDPSLDSYVKDKVRVDYDPQSEDLIIRMPTPINEFLSASVADEIYENIKRIAAQTGAAGEFAAQIRNGASSRILLKEDTEEEGTSNVGCAWQRHPDGQFQHQKAAYPGVVVEISYSQDGKDLGKLAWQYIQLSNGDIKVVIGIDINDVSKSSTVSLWRAKYVREDDEDVLDVEQEIAYQPFQSSNGSLVNSTQVVGLALRDFAPDELCEGLGATGLQITYARLAELLIQAQGMQTAREHATDGGVRSSRKRRRPAPVSSSPDRLLSDDETQFRLDEEKVAEEAAAADDDFQLPTRKKRP
;
A
#
# COMPACT_ATOMS: atom_id res chain seq x y z
N MET A 1 62.01 24.65 18.61
CA MET A 1 62.56 23.29 18.43
C MET A 1 62.44 22.57 19.75
N LEU A 2 61.54 21.58 19.83
CA LEU A 2 61.61 20.44 20.75
C LEU A 2 60.39 19.54 20.43
N GLU A 3 60.71 18.35 19.95
CA GLU A 3 59.81 17.23 19.68
C GLU A 3 59.25 16.66 20.99
N THR A 4 57.98 16.24 20.99
CA THR A 4 57.47 15.24 21.92
C THR A 4 56.62 14.22 21.17
N LYS A 5 57.18 13.00 21.07
CA LYS A 5 56.55 11.76 20.60
C LYS A 5 55.41 11.33 21.54
N ILE A 6 54.30 10.89 20.97
CA ILE A 6 53.23 10.15 21.65
C ILE A 6 53.36 8.66 21.24
N PRO A 7 53.29 7.69 22.17
CA PRO A 7 53.48 6.28 21.87
C PRO A 7 52.20 5.56 21.39
N LYS A 8 52.41 4.57 20.52
CA LYS A 8 51.44 3.56 20.04
C LYS A 8 50.99 2.63 21.17
N LEU A 9 49.71 2.27 21.19
CA LEU A 9 49.18 1.17 22.01
C LEU A 9 48.64 0.07 21.08
N ASP A 10 49.31 -1.09 21.11
CA ASP A 10 48.86 -2.38 20.59
C ASP A 10 48.01 -3.07 21.66
N ILE A 11 46.80 -3.54 21.33
CA ILE A 11 46.08 -4.52 22.17
C ILE A 11 45.61 -5.68 21.29
N ARG A 12 46.16 -6.86 21.63
CA ARG A 12 45.89 -8.18 21.04
C ARG A 12 44.56 -8.77 21.49
N LEU A 13 43.92 -9.48 20.56
CA LEU A 13 42.86 -10.46 20.76
C LEU A 13 43.36 -11.66 21.60
N SER A 14 42.54 -12.12 22.56
CA SER A 14 42.73 -13.41 23.23
C SER A 14 41.39 -14.17 23.31
N ALA A 15 41.34 -15.32 22.67
CA ALA A 15 40.32 -16.35 22.82
C ALA A 15 40.58 -17.19 24.09
N SER A 16 39.53 -17.65 24.77
CA SER A 16 39.66 -18.65 25.84
C SER A 16 38.56 -19.70 25.75
N LEU A 17 38.98 -20.94 25.49
CA LEU A 17 38.27 -22.19 25.77
C LEU A 17 38.39 -22.54 27.26
N GLY A 18 37.39 -23.22 27.81
CA GLY A 18 37.45 -23.80 29.16
C GLY A 18 36.32 -24.79 29.43
N LEU A 19 36.60 -26.07 29.20
CA LEU A 19 35.91 -27.22 29.81
C LEU A 19 36.35 -27.38 31.28
N ILE A 20 35.47 -27.85 32.17
CA ILE A 20 35.68 -28.86 33.23
C ILE A 20 34.29 -29.25 33.79
N GLY A 21 34.04 -30.55 34.01
CA GLY A 21 32.84 -31.09 34.63
C GLY A 21 33.06 -31.63 36.05
N SER A 22 31.97 -32.03 36.72
CA SER A 22 31.93 -32.97 37.86
C SER A 22 30.52 -33.55 38.06
N THR A 23 30.45 -34.87 38.23
CA THR A 23 29.32 -35.76 38.61
C THR A 23 29.19 -35.88 40.15
N PRO A 24 28.11 -36.48 40.76
CA PRO A 24 27.82 -37.95 40.85
C PRO A 24 26.31 -38.33 40.70
N ALA A 25 25.91 -39.44 40.03
CA ALA A 25 25.79 -40.87 40.41
C ALA A 25 24.59 -41.25 41.33
N PHE A 26 23.60 -42.04 40.83
CA PHE A 26 23.37 -43.47 41.17
C PHE A 26 22.10 -44.09 40.50
N LEU A 27 22.25 -45.37 40.14
CA LEU A 27 21.39 -46.35 39.40
C LEU A 27 20.52 -47.20 40.39
N PRO A 28 19.61 -48.16 40.00
CA PRO A 28 19.79 -49.28 39.04
C PRO A 28 18.57 -49.66 38.14
N SER A 29 18.73 -50.10 36.87
CA SER A 29 19.14 -51.40 36.28
C SER A 29 18.06 -52.49 36.22
N PHE A 30 17.73 -53.00 35.02
CA PHE A 30 17.50 -54.42 34.73
C PHE A 30 17.65 -54.72 33.20
N THR A 31 18.70 -55.49 32.87
CA THR A 31 18.96 -56.53 31.83
C THR A 31 17.87 -56.93 30.82
N GLN A 32 18.10 -57.45 29.60
CA GLN A 32 19.28 -57.99 28.87
C GLN A 32 18.83 -58.48 27.46
N GLY A 33 19.74 -58.45 26.48
CA GLY A 33 19.94 -59.53 25.50
C GLY A 33 19.16 -59.49 24.17
N GLY A 34 19.87 -59.24 23.07
CA GLY A 34 19.36 -59.40 21.71
C GLY A 34 19.60 -60.79 21.10
N GLN A 35 18.95 -61.06 19.97
CA GLN A 35 19.37 -62.00 18.93
C GLN A 35 18.70 -61.61 17.60
N ARG A 36 19.43 -61.75 16.49
CA ARG A 36 19.01 -61.37 15.13
C ARG A 36 19.17 -62.57 14.18
N ALA A 37 18.28 -62.64 13.18
CA ALA A 37 18.31 -63.37 11.89
C ALA A 37 17.47 -64.68 11.84
N ILE A 38 16.78 -65.11 10.76
CA ILE A 38 16.84 -64.87 9.30
C ILE A 38 15.44 -65.10 8.63
N ALA A 39 15.17 -64.34 7.54
CA ALA A 39 14.30 -64.54 6.34
C ALA A 39 12.80 -64.94 6.41
N GLY A 40 11.99 -64.14 5.69
CA GLY A 40 10.68 -64.50 5.13
C GLY A 40 9.93 -63.29 4.54
N THR A 41 9.94 -63.10 3.22
CA THR A 41 8.94 -62.30 2.44
C THR A 41 7.76 -63.20 2.05
N PRO A 42 6.55 -62.73 1.63
CA PRO A 42 5.94 -61.36 1.47
C PRO A 42 4.49 -61.33 2.12
N PRO A 43 3.49 -60.43 1.84
CA PRO A 43 3.41 -59.34 0.86
C PRO A 43 2.86 -57.98 1.34
N GLU A 44 2.91 -57.05 0.39
CA GLU A 44 2.40 -55.68 0.31
C GLU A 44 1.07 -55.39 1.04
N ARG A 45 1.00 -54.22 1.69
CA ARG A 45 -0.08 -53.23 1.52
C ARG A 45 0.27 -51.88 2.15
N ARG A 46 0.47 -50.90 1.25
CA ARG A 46 0.18 -49.45 1.35
C ARG A 46 0.42 -48.78 2.71
N GLY A 47 1.53 -48.06 2.80
CA GLY A 47 1.71 -47.00 3.78
C GLY A 47 0.68 -45.88 3.57
N ALA A 48 -0.13 -45.62 4.59
CA ALA A 48 -0.83 -44.35 4.73
C ALA A 48 0.17 -43.35 5.31
N LEU A 49 0.55 -42.40 4.46
CA LEU A 49 1.44 -41.30 4.74
C LEU A 49 0.93 -40.49 5.94
N LEU A 50 1.86 -40.14 6.83
CA LEU A 50 1.69 -39.07 7.80
C LEU A 50 1.30 -37.81 7.04
N LEU A 51 0.12 -37.27 7.38
CA LEU A 51 -0.42 -36.04 6.82
C LEU A 51 0.40 -34.86 7.34
N THR A 52 1.37 -34.39 6.56
CA THR A 52 1.80 -33.00 6.60
C THR A 52 0.70 -32.12 6.00
N PRO A 53 0.31 -31.01 6.65
CA PRO A 53 -0.59 -30.04 6.04
C PRO A 53 0.15 -29.28 4.93
N PRO A 54 -0.39 -29.14 3.70
CA PRO A 54 0.21 -28.22 2.75
C PRO A 54 -0.23 -26.79 3.08
N ALA A 55 0.78 -25.98 3.39
CA ALA A 55 0.75 -24.53 3.25
C ALA A 55 0.78 -24.14 1.77
N SER A 56 0.35 -22.90 1.50
CA SER A 56 0.56 -22.07 0.30
C SER A 56 -0.72 -21.81 -0.50
N VAL A 57 -1.26 -20.60 -0.35
CA VAL A 57 -2.10 -19.98 -1.38
C VAL A 57 -1.13 -19.58 -2.49
N GLU A 58 -1.17 -20.29 -3.62
CA GLU A 58 -0.37 -19.97 -4.80
C GLU A 58 -0.82 -18.62 -5.39
N ARG A 59 0.13 -17.71 -5.67
CA ARG A 59 -0.10 -16.58 -6.57
C ARG A 59 -0.63 -17.14 -7.89
N ARG A 60 -1.76 -16.62 -8.38
CA ARG A 60 -2.20 -16.94 -9.74
C ARG A 60 -1.23 -16.28 -10.73
N THR A 61 -0.27 -17.06 -11.19
CA THR A 61 0.44 -16.77 -12.43
C THR A 61 -0.55 -17.03 -13.57
N LEU A 62 -1.10 -15.97 -14.14
CA LEU A 62 -1.91 -16.09 -15.34
C LEU A 62 -0.97 -16.37 -16.51
N SER A 63 -1.26 -17.41 -17.29
CA SER A 63 -0.57 -17.74 -18.54
C SER A 63 -0.56 -16.51 -19.46
N ASP A 64 0.63 -16.05 -19.91
CA ASP A 64 0.88 -14.88 -20.78
C ASP A 64 -0.38 -14.20 -21.32
N PRO A 65 -1.04 -13.32 -20.54
CA PRO A 65 -2.16 -12.57 -21.05
C PRO A 65 -1.63 -11.52 -22.04
N SER A 66 -2.21 -11.48 -23.24
CA SER A 66 -1.97 -10.38 -24.16
C SER A 66 -2.44 -9.06 -23.54
N VAL A 67 -2.02 -7.92 -24.11
CA VAL A 67 -2.46 -6.59 -23.68
C VAL A 67 -3.99 -6.50 -23.61
N GLU A 68 -4.70 -7.14 -24.55
CA GLU A 68 -6.16 -7.22 -24.55
C GLU A 68 -6.73 -8.04 -23.38
N GLY A 69 -6.01 -9.07 -22.93
CA GLY A 69 -6.36 -9.83 -21.73
C GLY A 69 -6.28 -8.97 -20.46
N LEU A 70 -5.25 -8.13 -20.35
CA LEU A 70 -5.09 -7.20 -19.24
C LEU A 70 -6.16 -6.09 -19.23
N LEU A 71 -6.49 -5.53 -20.41
CA LEU A 71 -7.58 -4.56 -20.52
C LEU A 71 -8.91 -5.17 -20.04
N LYS A 72 -9.20 -6.42 -20.45
CA LYS A 72 -10.38 -7.15 -19.94
C LYS A 72 -10.36 -7.37 -18.44
N ILE A 73 -9.19 -7.58 -17.82
CA ILE A 73 -9.09 -7.68 -16.36
C ILE A 73 -9.50 -6.35 -15.72
N PHE A 74 -8.98 -5.22 -16.22
CA PHE A 74 -9.36 -3.90 -15.71
C PHE A 74 -10.85 -3.58 -15.96
N GLU A 75 -11.37 -3.87 -17.15
CA GLU A 75 -12.79 -3.69 -17.49
C GLU A 75 -13.69 -4.53 -16.57
N ASN A 76 -13.34 -5.80 -16.39
CA ASN A 76 -14.09 -6.69 -15.50
C ASN A 76 -14.07 -6.17 -14.08
N HIS A 77 -12.94 -5.66 -13.59
CA HIS A 77 -12.83 -5.10 -12.24
C HIS A 77 -13.61 -3.77 -12.10
N GLN A 78 -13.68 -2.96 -13.15
CA GLN A 78 -14.50 -1.74 -13.18
C GLN A 78 -16.00 -2.05 -13.04
N HIS A 79 -16.47 -3.14 -13.65
CA HIS A 79 -17.90 -3.47 -13.74
C HIS A 79 -18.35 -4.54 -12.72
N ASN A 80 -17.46 -5.40 -12.27
CA ASN A 80 -17.72 -6.47 -11.33
C ASN A 80 -16.80 -6.32 -10.11
N SER A 81 -17.41 -6.29 -8.93
CA SER A 81 -16.71 -6.35 -7.63
C SER A 81 -16.15 -7.76 -7.41
N LEU A 82 -15.15 -8.18 -8.19
CA LEU A 82 -14.43 -9.43 -7.97
C LEU A 82 -13.35 -9.25 -6.88
N ASP A 83 -13.00 -10.37 -6.26
CA ASP A 83 -12.12 -10.47 -5.10
C ASP A 83 -10.82 -9.65 -5.23
N ALA A 84 -10.41 -9.03 -4.13
CA ALA A 84 -9.24 -8.17 -4.00
C ALA A 84 -7.91 -8.96 -4.01
N GLN A 85 -7.73 -9.86 -4.98
CA GLN A 85 -6.50 -10.63 -5.12
C GLN A 85 -5.48 -9.91 -6.01
N GLU A 86 -4.23 -9.90 -5.55
CA GLU A 86 -3.07 -9.50 -6.34
C GLU A 86 -2.92 -10.41 -7.55
N ALA A 87 -2.73 -9.81 -8.73
CA ALA A 87 -2.43 -10.52 -9.96
C ALA A 87 -1.02 -10.14 -10.44
N SER A 88 -0.22 -11.14 -10.79
CA SER A 88 1.10 -10.97 -11.38
C SER A 88 1.10 -11.49 -12.80
N VAL A 89 1.59 -10.68 -13.72
CA VAL A 89 1.56 -10.95 -15.16
C VAL A 89 2.93 -10.62 -15.75
N ARG A 90 3.45 -11.48 -16.61
CA ARG A 90 4.64 -11.14 -17.41
C ARG A 90 4.25 -10.27 -18.59
N LEU A 91 4.96 -9.16 -18.75
CA LEU A 91 4.72 -8.17 -19.78
C LEU A 91 6.04 -7.49 -20.15
N SER A 92 6.50 -7.71 -21.38
CA SER A 92 7.70 -7.05 -21.88
C SER A 92 7.53 -5.52 -21.95
N PRO A 93 8.62 -4.73 -21.93
CA PRO A 93 8.52 -3.27 -21.97
C PRO A 93 7.70 -2.72 -23.15
N PRO A 94 7.85 -3.24 -24.40
CA PRO A 94 7.01 -2.80 -25.52
C PRO A 94 5.52 -3.10 -25.31
N GLN A 95 5.17 -4.22 -24.67
CA GLN A 95 3.78 -4.56 -24.37
C GLN A 95 3.24 -3.69 -23.24
N PHE A 96 4.06 -3.32 -22.25
CA PHE A 96 3.66 -2.37 -21.22
C PHE A 96 3.41 -0.97 -21.79
N ASP A 97 4.23 -0.52 -22.75
CA ASP A 97 3.98 0.72 -23.49
C ASP A 97 2.68 0.66 -24.30
N GLN A 98 2.41 -0.48 -24.96
CA GLN A 98 1.13 -0.71 -25.63
C GLN A 98 -0.06 -0.67 -24.66
N LEU A 99 0.07 -1.26 -23.46
CA LEU A 99 -0.96 -1.21 -22.43
C LEU A 99 -1.23 0.23 -21.97
N LYS A 100 -0.19 1.02 -21.71
CA LYS A 100 -0.33 2.44 -21.35
C LYS A 100 -1.01 3.24 -22.46
N ALA A 101 -0.64 3.00 -23.72
CA ALA A 101 -1.23 3.65 -24.87
C ALA A 101 -2.71 3.26 -25.04
N ALA A 102 -3.04 1.98 -24.87
CA ALA A 102 -4.40 1.48 -24.96
C ALA A 102 -5.30 2.04 -23.84
N LEU A 103 -4.81 2.08 -22.60
CA LEU A 103 -5.50 2.74 -21.49
C LEU A 103 -5.76 4.22 -21.81
N SER A 104 -4.75 4.94 -22.30
CA SER A 104 -4.90 6.36 -22.68
C SER A 104 -5.95 6.58 -23.79
N GLY A 105 -6.25 5.55 -24.59
CA GLY A 105 -7.31 5.55 -25.60
C GLY A 105 -8.73 5.39 -25.04
N ASP A 106 -8.87 4.94 -23.79
CA ASP A 106 -10.13 4.83 -23.04
C ASP A 106 -10.07 5.65 -21.74
N PRO A 107 -10.53 6.93 -21.76
CA PRO A 107 -10.47 7.82 -20.60
C PRO A 107 -11.23 7.29 -19.37
N SER A 108 -12.28 6.50 -19.57
CA SER A 108 -13.08 5.95 -18.47
C SER A 108 -12.29 4.88 -17.72
N LEU A 109 -11.72 3.94 -18.48
CA LEU A 109 -10.92 2.86 -17.93
C LEU A 109 -9.59 3.38 -17.35
N ASP A 110 -8.93 4.32 -18.02
CA ASP A 110 -7.69 4.95 -17.53
C ASP A 110 -7.91 5.69 -16.21
N SER A 111 -8.98 6.48 -16.10
CA SER A 111 -9.31 7.15 -14.83
C SER A 111 -9.60 6.14 -13.73
N TYR A 112 -10.26 5.03 -14.05
CA TYR A 112 -10.54 3.97 -13.10
C TYR A 112 -9.26 3.29 -12.61
N VAL A 113 -8.38 2.88 -13.53
CA VAL A 113 -7.11 2.22 -13.20
C VAL A 113 -6.23 3.15 -12.35
N LYS A 114 -6.11 4.42 -12.72
CA LYS A 114 -5.31 5.41 -11.96
C LYS A 114 -5.83 5.65 -10.54
N ASP A 115 -7.14 5.58 -10.32
CA ASP A 115 -7.76 5.88 -9.03
C ASP A 115 -7.91 4.64 -8.13
N LYS A 116 -8.27 3.50 -8.73
CA LYS A 116 -8.69 2.29 -7.98
C LYS A 116 -7.68 1.17 -7.98
N VAL A 117 -6.74 1.15 -8.93
CA VAL A 117 -5.83 0.01 -9.11
C VAL A 117 -4.39 0.46 -8.85
N ARG A 118 -3.62 -0.36 -8.12
CA ARG A 118 -2.19 -0.14 -7.95
C ARG A 118 -1.44 -1.03 -8.92
N VAL A 119 -0.57 -0.43 -9.71
CA VAL A 119 0.13 -1.11 -10.80
C VAL A 119 1.63 -0.90 -10.64
N ASP A 120 2.32 -1.94 -10.19
CA ASP A 120 3.77 -1.93 -10.10
C ASP A 120 4.36 -2.65 -11.33
N TYR A 121 5.42 -2.11 -11.91
CA TYR A 121 6.06 -2.70 -13.09
C TYR A 121 7.57 -2.75 -12.91
N ASP A 122 8.12 -3.95 -13.09
CA ASP A 122 9.54 -4.25 -13.12
C ASP A 122 9.96 -4.58 -14.57
N PRO A 123 10.66 -3.66 -15.26
CA PRO A 123 11.07 -3.88 -16.65
C PRO A 123 12.18 -4.93 -16.79
N GLN A 124 12.90 -5.28 -15.72
CA GLN A 124 14.01 -6.24 -15.77
C GLN A 124 13.50 -7.68 -15.65
N SER A 125 12.55 -7.93 -14.75
CA SER A 125 11.87 -9.23 -14.64
C SER A 125 10.67 -9.36 -15.57
N GLU A 126 10.28 -8.26 -16.24
CA GLU A 126 9.06 -8.13 -17.03
C GLU A 126 7.79 -8.38 -16.20
N ASP A 127 7.83 -8.18 -14.89
CA ASP A 127 6.71 -8.47 -14.00
C ASP A 127 5.82 -7.21 -13.81
N LEU A 128 4.56 -7.31 -14.22
CA LEU A 128 3.47 -6.40 -13.90
C LEU A 128 2.66 -6.95 -12.72
N ILE A 129 2.65 -6.21 -11.62
CA ILE A 129 1.88 -6.55 -10.42
C ILE A 129 0.69 -5.60 -10.32
N ILE A 130 -0.51 -6.17 -10.33
CA ILE A 130 -1.78 -5.47 -10.19
C ILE A 130 -2.32 -5.78 -8.80
N ARG A 131 -2.46 -4.76 -7.96
CA ARG A 131 -2.98 -4.87 -6.59
C ARG A 131 -4.26 -4.08 -6.44
N MET A 132 -5.22 -4.70 -5.76
CA MET A 132 -6.45 -4.05 -5.31
C MET A 132 -6.34 -3.71 -3.83
N PRO A 133 -6.32 -2.43 -3.44
CA PRO A 133 -6.27 -2.06 -2.03
C PRO A 133 -7.49 -2.61 -1.28
N THR A 134 -7.26 -3.27 -0.14
CA THR A 134 -8.30 -3.68 0.79
C THR A 134 -8.65 -2.52 1.74
N PRO A 135 -9.85 -2.50 2.36
CA PRO A 135 -10.20 -1.44 3.30
C PRO A 135 -9.22 -1.30 4.46
N ILE A 136 -8.72 -2.40 5.02
CA ILE A 136 -7.72 -2.36 6.10
C ILE A 136 -6.41 -1.72 5.63
N ASN A 137 -5.95 -2.04 4.42
CA ASN A 137 -4.72 -1.45 3.87
C ASN A 137 -4.90 0.06 3.66
N GLU A 138 -6.02 0.50 3.08
CA GLU A 138 -6.29 1.93 2.86
C GLU A 138 -6.42 2.70 4.18
N PHE A 139 -7.15 2.15 5.16
CA PHE A 139 -7.31 2.82 6.45
C PHE A 139 -6.01 2.85 7.25
N LEU A 140 -5.23 1.78 7.25
CA LEU A 140 -3.96 1.75 7.97
C LEU A 140 -2.95 2.68 7.30
N SER A 141 -2.83 2.65 5.96
CA SER A 141 -1.89 3.51 5.24
C SER A 141 -2.19 4.98 5.48
N ALA A 142 -3.47 5.38 5.37
CA ALA A 142 -3.90 6.73 5.66
C ALA A 142 -3.59 7.12 7.11
N SER A 143 -3.91 6.25 8.08
CA SER A 143 -3.71 6.56 9.50
C SER A 143 -2.23 6.69 9.88
N VAL A 144 -1.37 5.80 9.36
CA VAL A 144 0.08 5.89 9.58
C VAL A 144 0.64 7.14 8.90
N ALA A 145 0.19 7.44 7.68
CA ALA A 145 0.63 8.63 6.97
C ALA A 145 0.22 9.92 7.69
N ASP A 146 -1.00 9.97 8.22
CA ASP A 146 -1.50 11.09 9.02
C ASP A 146 -0.69 11.28 10.30
N GLU A 147 -0.35 10.20 11.02
CA GLU A 147 0.48 10.28 12.23
C GLU A 147 1.87 10.87 11.94
N ILE A 148 2.53 10.42 10.87
CA ILE A 148 3.80 10.98 10.41
C ILE A 148 3.62 12.46 10.01
N TYR A 149 2.57 12.77 9.26
CA TYR A 149 2.36 14.12 8.76
C TYR A 149 2.02 15.13 9.88
N GLU A 150 1.28 14.71 10.91
CA GLU A 150 1.03 15.54 12.08
C GLU A 150 2.31 15.80 12.89
N ASN A 151 3.22 14.83 12.99
CA ASN A 151 4.55 15.05 13.55
C ASN A 151 5.34 16.11 12.73
N ILE A 152 5.28 16.03 11.40
CA ILE A 152 5.90 17.01 10.49
C ILE A 152 5.30 18.40 10.69
N LYS A 153 3.96 18.52 10.74
CA LYS A 153 3.28 19.80 10.97
C LYS A 153 3.66 20.44 12.31
N ARG A 154 3.84 19.63 13.36
CA ARG A 154 4.30 20.12 14.67
C ARG A 154 5.71 20.70 14.62
N ILE A 155 6.58 20.18 13.75
CA ILE A 155 7.91 20.77 13.49
C ILE A 155 7.76 22.03 12.62
N ALA A 156 6.93 21.99 11.58
CA ALA A 156 6.70 23.12 10.68
C ALA A 156 6.12 24.36 11.40
N ALA A 157 5.40 24.17 12.50
CA ALA A 157 4.90 25.26 13.33
C ALA A 157 5.97 25.95 14.19
N GLN A 158 7.17 25.36 14.30
CA GLN A 158 8.29 25.93 15.05
C GLN A 158 9.04 26.95 14.18
N THR A 159 9.76 27.86 14.84
CA THR A 159 10.60 28.85 14.14
C THR A 159 12.00 28.28 13.85
N GLY A 160 12.62 28.75 12.76
CA GLY A 160 13.98 28.36 12.36
C GLY A 160 14.02 27.37 11.19
N ALA A 161 15.24 26.99 10.80
CA ALA A 161 15.50 26.22 9.58
C ALA A 161 14.74 24.88 9.52
N ALA A 162 14.61 24.18 10.65
CA ALA A 162 13.86 22.93 10.73
C ALA A 162 12.35 23.13 10.44
N GLY A 163 11.76 24.22 10.92
CA GLY A 163 10.35 24.54 10.66
C GLY A 163 10.11 24.91 9.20
N GLU A 164 10.98 25.75 8.63
CA GLU A 164 10.92 26.16 7.21
C GLU A 164 11.10 24.97 6.25
N PHE A 165 11.99 24.04 6.61
CA PHE A 165 12.18 22.80 5.85
C PHE A 165 10.95 21.88 5.98
N ALA A 166 10.47 21.63 7.20
CA ALA A 166 9.30 20.78 7.44
C ALA A 166 8.04 21.31 6.72
N ALA A 167 7.88 22.64 6.63
CA ALA A 167 6.79 23.29 5.92
C ALA A 167 6.78 23.05 4.40
N GLN A 168 7.89 22.56 3.83
CA GLN A 168 8.02 22.22 2.42
C GLN A 168 7.80 20.73 2.13
N ILE A 169 7.60 19.90 3.16
CA ILE A 169 7.29 18.47 3.00
C ILE A 169 5.79 18.31 2.75
N ARG A 170 5.43 17.44 1.80
CA ARG A 170 4.05 17.10 1.47
C ARG A 170 3.83 15.59 1.57
N ASN A 171 2.66 15.21 2.05
CA ASN A 171 2.18 13.82 1.96
C ASN A 171 1.74 13.56 0.50
N GLY A 172 2.47 12.68 -0.19
CA GLY A 172 2.18 12.29 -1.58
C GLY A 172 1.20 11.12 -1.68
N ALA A 173 0.74 10.59 -0.54
CA ALA A 173 -0.10 9.40 -0.45
C ALA A 173 0.47 8.25 -1.32
N SER A 174 -0.39 7.56 -2.05
CA SER A 174 -0.06 6.43 -2.92
C SER A 174 0.22 6.83 -4.37
N SER A 175 0.68 8.07 -4.58
CA SER A 175 1.06 8.58 -5.91
C SER A 175 2.18 7.73 -6.51
N ARG A 176 2.13 7.57 -7.83
CA ARG A 176 3.11 6.78 -8.58
C ARG A 176 4.51 7.36 -8.49
N ILE A 177 5.51 6.50 -8.27
CA ILE A 177 6.94 6.80 -8.39
C ILE A 177 7.48 6.09 -9.62
N LEU A 178 8.26 6.81 -10.43
CA LEU A 178 8.98 6.26 -11.58
C LEU A 178 10.46 6.25 -11.24
N LEU A 179 11.02 5.08 -10.96
CA LEU A 179 12.42 4.90 -10.61
C LEU A 179 13.23 4.62 -11.88
N LYS A 180 14.41 5.23 -11.95
CA LYS A 180 15.34 5.06 -13.06
C LYS A 180 16.71 4.81 -12.46
N GLU A 181 17.36 3.74 -12.92
CA GLU A 181 18.75 3.52 -12.61
C GLU A 181 19.56 4.64 -13.31
N ASP A 182 20.35 5.37 -12.53
CA ASP A 182 21.31 6.35 -13.05
C ASP A 182 22.45 5.59 -13.73
N THR A 183 22.22 5.11 -14.94
CA THR A 183 23.29 4.62 -15.79
C THR A 183 23.89 5.82 -16.52
N GLU A 184 25.20 6.03 -16.33
CA GLU A 184 26.00 7.14 -16.89
C GLU A 184 26.02 7.21 -18.44
N GLU A 185 25.29 6.33 -19.13
CA GLU A 185 25.17 6.36 -20.59
C GLU A 185 24.14 7.41 -21.02
N GLU A 186 24.57 8.68 -21.00
CA GLU A 186 23.92 9.80 -21.69
C GLU A 186 23.76 9.46 -23.19
N GLY A 187 22.60 8.97 -23.59
CA GLY A 187 22.28 8.85 -25.02
C GLY A 187 21.15 7.91 -25.40
N THR A 188 20.84 6.90 -24.59
CA THR A 188 19.72 5.98 -24.87
C THR A 188 18.63 6.17 -23.82
N SER A 189 17.88 7.26 -23.94
CA SER A 189 16.60 7.40 -23.26
C SER A 189 15.63 6.34 -23.77
N ASN A 190 15.72 5.12 -23.25
CA ASN A 190 14.66 4.14 -23.38
C ASN A 190 13.49 4.62 -22.53
N VAL A 191 12.64 5.46 -23.15
CA VAL A 191 11.40 6.01 -22.57
C VAL A 191 10.44 4.90 -22.08
N GLY A 192 10.70 3.64 -22.42
CA GLY A 192 9.96 2.44 -21.98
C GLY A 192 10.52 1.67 -20.77
N CYS A 193 11.66 2.03 -20.17
CA CYS A 193 12.35 1.17 -19.16
C CYS A 193 12.35 1.69 -17.71
N ALA A 194 11.51 2.66 -17.35
CA ALA A 194 11.45 3.11 -15.94
C ALA A 194 10.66 2.11 -15.08
N TRP A 195 11.21 1.76 -13.93
CA TRP A 195 10.51 0.99 -12.91
C TRP A 195 9.33 1.80 -12.39
N GLN A 196 8.15 1.18 -12.29
CA GLN A 196 6.96 1.84 -11.79
C GLN A 196 6.58 1.26 -10.43
N ARG A 197 6.38 2.13 -9.44
CA ARG A 197 5.95 1.76 -8.10
C ARG A 197 4.80 2.62 -7.59
N HIS A 198 3.87 2.01 -6.88
CA HIS A 198 2.77 2.63 -6.14
C HIS A 198 2.88 2.29 -4.66
N PRO A 199 3.61 3.10 -3.87
CA PRO A 199 3.70 2.88 -2.44
C PRO A 199 2.34 3.07 -1.76
N ASP A 200 2.22 2.58 -0.53
CA ASP A 200 1.02 2.80 0.29
C ASP A 200 1.00 4.19 0.93
N GLY A 201 2.18 4.82 1.10
CA GLY A 201 2.33 6.22 1.49
C GLY A 201 3.71 6.77 1.14
N GLN A 202 3.83 8.09 0.99
CA GLN A 202 5.12 8.74 0.75
C GLN A 202 5.15 10.19 1.24
N PHE A 203 6.35 10.71 1.50
CA PHE A 203 6.58 12.09 1.88
C PHE A 203 7.68 12.71 1.05
N GLN A 204 7.35 13.80 0.37
CA GLN A 204 8.24 14.46 -0.57
C GLN A 204 8.46 15.92 -0.20
N HIS A 205 9.73 16.32 -0.12
CA HIS A 205 10.10 17.72 -0.06
C HIS A 205 9.86 18.39 -1.42
N GLN A 206 9.28 19.59 -1.45
CA GLN A 206 8.85 20.26 -2.69
C GLN A 206 9.95 20.46 -3.73
N LYS A 207 11.22 20.49 -3.31
CA LYS A 207 12.39 20.64 -4.19
C LYS A 207 13.09 19.33 -4.55
N ALA A 208 12.65 18.19 -4.00
CA ALA A 208 13.25 16.89 -4.27
C ALA A 208 12.57 16.21 -5.47
N ALA A 209 13.32 15.45 -6.27
CA ALA A 209 12.78 14.69 -7.40
C ALA A 209 12.00 13.44 -6.94
N TYR A 210 12.52 12.76 -5.92
CA TYR A 210 11.90 11.60 -5.28
C TYR A 210 11.38 11.95 -3.87
N PRO A 211 10.43 11.17 -3.32
CA PRO A 211 10.12 11.26 -1.90
C PRO A 211 11.33 10.86 -1.04
N GLY A 212 11.48 11.42 0.15
CA GLY A 212 12.54 10.99 1.08
C GLY A 212 12.13 9.77 1.90
N VAL A 213 10.84 9.66 2.24
CA VAL A 213 10.30 8.56 3.06
C VAL A 213 9.15 7.88 2.34
N VAL A 214 9.20 6.55 2.27
CA VAL A 214 8.16 5.68 1.71
C VAL A 214 7.60 4.74 2.77
N VAL A 215 6.30 4.48 2.72
CA VAL A 215 5.59 3.51 3.58
C VAL A 215 5.01 2.41 2.70
N GLU A 216 5.30 1.17 3.07
CA GLU A 216 4.76 -0.03 2.45
C GLU A 216 4.05 -0.89 3.50
N ILE A 217 2.86 -1.33 3.16
CA ILE A 217 2.06 -2.24 3.96
C ILE A 217 2.00 -3.58 3.21
N SER A 218 2.31 -4.65 3.92
CA SER A 218 2.12 -6.02 3.48
C SER A 218 1.02 -6.64 4.30
N TYR A 219 0.11 -7.36 3.65
CA TYR A 219 -0.72 -8.33 4.34
C TYR A 219 -0.07 -9.70 4.19
N SER A 220 -0.01 -10.48 5.27
CA SER A 220 0.70 -11.76 5.35
C SER A 220 0.30 -12.82 4.30
N GLN A 221 -0.81 -12.61 3.60
CA GLN A 221 -1.30 -13.43 2.50
C GLN A 221 -0.75 -13.00 1.13
N ASP A 222 -0.23 -11.78 1.00
CA ASP A 222 0.23 -11.17 -0.25
C ASP A 222 1.63 -11.69 -0.65
N GLY A 223 2.40 -12.20 0.32
CA GLY A 223 3.76 -12.68 0.09
C GLY A 223 4.70 -11.58 -0.44
N LYS A 224 4.42 -10.32 -0.10
CA LYS A 224 5.17 -9.14 -0.49
C LYS A 224 6.54 -9.14 0.18
N ASP A 225 7.60 -9.10 -0.63
CA ASP A 225 8.98 -9.01 -0.12
C ASP A 225 9.33 -7.54 0.15
N LEU A 226 9.05 -7.10 1.38
CA LEU A 226 9.32 -5.73 1.81
C LEU A 226 10.82 -5.38 1.76
N GLY A 227 11.70 -6.35 2.00
CA GLY A 227 13.15 -6.14 1.92
C GLY A 227 13.61 -5.87 0.50
N LYS A 228 13.13 -6.67 -0.46
CA LYS A 228 13.38 -6.43 -1.89
C LYS A 228 12.83 -5.07 -2.33
N LEU A 229 11.61 -4.71 -1.93
CA LEU A 229 11.03 -3.41 -2.27
C LEU A 229 11.83 -2.25 -1.69
N ALA A 230 12.22 -2.33 -0.42
CA ALA A 230 13.03 -1.30 0.21
C ALA A 230 14.38 -1.11 -0.49
N TRP A 231 15.05 -2.21 -0.83
CA TRP A 231 16.27 -2.18 -1.61
C TRP A 231 16.07 -1.50 -2.96
N GLN A 232 14.98 -1.83 -3.68
CA GLN A 232 14.68 -1.24 -4.98
C GLN A 232 14.39 0.26 -4.90
N TYR A 233 13.61 0.71 -3.92
CA TYR A 233 13.36 2.14 -3.73
C TYR A 233 14.65 2.91 -3.50
N ILE A 234 15.50 2.43 -2.58
CA ILE A 234 16.73 3.13 -2.21
C ILE A 234 17.73 3.11 -3.37
N GLN A 235 17.99 1.94 -3.96
CA GLN A 235 19.02 1.80 -5.00
C GLN A 235 18.62 2.46 -6.32
N LEU A 236 17.39 2.26 -6.79
CA LEU A 236 16.91 2.82 -8.06
C LEU A 236 16.55 4.31 -7.98
N SER A 237 16.69 4.93 -6.80
CA SER A 237 16.64 6.39 -6.62
C SER A 237 18.00 6.97 -6.23
N ASN A 238 19.07 6.17 -6.33
CA ASN A 238 20.41 6.58 -5.92
C ASN A 238 20.47 7.14 -4.48
N GLY A 239 19.62 6.60 -3.59
CA GLY A 239 19.53 6.99 -2.18
C GLY A 239 18.78 8.30 -1.91
N ASP A 240 18.10 8.88 -2.91
CA ASP A 240 17.21 10.02 -2.70
C ASP A 240 15.98 9.64 -1.86
N ILE A 241 15.47 8.40 -2.04
CA ILE A 241 14.57 7.78 -1.07
C ILE A 241 15.43 7.29 0.09
N LYS A 242 15.53 8.10 1.15
CA LYS A 242 16.41 7.84 2.31
C LYS A 242 15.87 6.74 3.23
N VAL A 243 14.55 6.61 3.37
CA VAL A 243 13.93 5.67 4.32
C VAL A 243 12.72 4.96 3.73
N VAL A 244 12.64 3.65 3.99
CA VAL A 244 11.46 2.83 3.72
C VAL A 244 10.95 2.21 5.01
N ILE A 245 9.68 2.44 5.34
CA ILE A 245 8.98 1.85 6.48
C ILE A 245 8.12 0.71 5.94
N GLY A 246 8.39 -0.52 6.37
CA GLY A 246 7.57 -1.69 6.05
C GLY A 246 6.74 -2.12 7.23
N ILE A 247 5.43 -2.25 7.05
CA ILE A 247 4.51 -2.79 8.05
C ILE A 247 3.94 -4.09 7.51
N ASP A 248 4.25 -5.21 8.14
CA ASP A 248 3.67 -6.50 7.79
C ASP A 248 2.55 -6.84 8.77
N ILE A 249 1.32 -6.76 8.28
CA ILE A 249 0.11 -7.09 9.03
C ILE A 249 -0.16 -8.57 8.86
N ASN A 250 -0.27 -9.25 10.00
CA ASN A 250 -0.52 -10.67 10.02
C ASN A 250 -1.93 -10.98 10.54
N ASP A 251 -2.54 -12.03 10.01
CA ASP A 251 -3.79 -12.59 10.56
C ASP A 251 -3.47 -13.44 11.81
N VAL A 252 -4.51 -13.85 12.57
CA VAL A 252 -4.57 -14.50 13.92
C VAL A 252 -3.49 -15.56 14.25
N SER A 253 -2.70 -16.02 13.28
CA SER A 253 -1.60 -16.98 13.44
C SER A 253 -0.20 -16.35 13.60
N LYS A 254 0.02 -15.09 13.21
CA LYS A 254 1.35 -14.46 13.17
C LYS A 254 1.32 -13.05 13.77
N SER A 255 2.47 -12.58 14.27
CA SER A 255 2.61 -11.24 14.82
C SER A 255 2.69 -10.18 13.73
N SER A 256 2.01 -9.04 13.89
CA SER A 256 2.22 -7.88 13.01
C SER A 256 3.56 -7.21 13.36
N THR A 257 4.35 -6.94 12.33
CA THR A 257 5.74 -6.46 12.48
C THR A 257 5.99 -5.16 11.74
N VAL A 258 6.99 -4.42 12.20
CA VAL A 258 7.51 -3.23 11.52
C VAL A 258 8.98 -3.45 11.19
N SER A 259 9.38 -2.93 10.05
CA SER A 259 10.76 -2.88 9.57
C SER A 259 11.09 -1.48 9.07
N LEU A 260 12.36 -1.11 9.17
CA LEU A 260 12.89 0.18 8.74
C LEU A 260 14.17 -0.07 7.98
N TRP A 261 14.22 0.41 6.74
CA TRP A 261 15.43 0.42 5.92
C TRP A 261 15.87 1.84 5.67
N ARG A 262 17.19 2.07 5.70
CA ARG A 262 17.80 3.39 5.54
C ARG A 262 18.92 3.34 4.49
N ALA A 263 18.94 4.34 3.63
CA ALA A 263 20.02 4.59 2.70
C ALA A 263 21.31 4.95 3.44
N LYS A 264 22.43 4.34 3.05
CA LYS A 264 23.73 4.56 3.68
C LYS A 264 24.82 4.61 2.63
N TYR A 265 25.51 5.73 2.52
CA TYR A 265 26.71 5.82 1.70
C TYR A 265 27.92 5.37 2.53
N VAL A 266 28.62 4.36 2.03
CA VAL A 266 29.88 3.88 2.57
C VAL A 266 30.97 4.28 1.59
N ARG A 267 32.01 4.96 2.09
CA ARG A 267 33.14 5.36 1.24
C ARG A 267 34.12 4.20 1.11
N GLU A 268 34.25 3.66 -0.09
CA GLU A 268 35.18 2.57 -0.44
C GLU A 268 36.07 3.04 -1.59
N ASP A 269 37.40 2.97 -1.44
CA ASP A 269 38.38 3.31 -2.49
C ASP A 269 38.15 4.66 -3.22
N ASP A 270 37.77 5.70 -2.46
CA ASP A 270 37.42 7.05 -2.94
C ASP A 270 36.10 7.19 -3.72
N GLU A 271 35.30 6.13 -3.79
CA GLU A 271 33.95 6.11 -4.34
C GLU A 271 32.92 5.97 -3.21
N ASP A 272 31.76 6.60 -3.38
CA ASP A 272 30.64 6.47 -2.44
C ASP A 272 29.75 5.31 -2.91
N VAL A 273 29.73 4.22 -2.14
CA VAL A 273 28.91 3.04 -2.41
C VAL A 273 27.60 3.15 -1.62
N LEU A 274 26.48 3.07 -2.31
CA LEU A 274 25.16 3.07 -1.69
C LEU A 274 24.81 1.67 -1.16
N ASP A 275 24.60 1.57 0.15
CA ASP A 275 24.12 0.40 0.86
C ASP A 275 22.72 0.66 1.47
N VAL A 276 22.03 -0.44 1.78
CA VAL A 276 20.69 -0.45 2.37
C VAL A 276 20.75 -1.13 3.73
N GLU A 277 20.74 -0.32 4.79
CA GLU A 277 20.78 -0.81 6.16
C GLU A 277 19.38 -1.11 6.69
N GLN A 278 19.10 -2.35 7.09
CA GLN A 278 17.88 -2.71 7.80
C GLN A 278 18.02 -2.39 9.30
N GLU A 279 17.74 -1.15 9.69
CA GLU A 279 17.85 -0.64 11.07
C GLU A 279 16.85 -1.33 12.02
N ILE A 280 15.64 -1.62 11.54
CA ILE A 280 14.63 -2.39 12.27
C ILE A 280 14.26 -3.60 11.41
N ALA A 281 14.48 -4.80 11.94
CA ALA A 281 14.24 -6.05 11.24
C ALA A 281 13.05 -6.80 11.82
N TYR A 282 11.89 -6.71 11.15
CA TYR A 282 10.66 -7.47 11.43
C TYR A 282 10.30 -7.52 12.92
N GLN A 283 10.41 -6.37 13.60
CA GLN A 283 10.14 -6.33 15.04
C GLN A 283 8.64 -6.33 15.29
N PRO A 284 8.13 -7.21 16.17
CA PRO A 284 6.70 -7.28 16.42
C PRO A 284 6.26 -6.08 17.25
N PHE A 285 5.15 -5.45 16.83
CA PHE A 285 4.41 -4.46 17.62
C PHE A 285 3.06 -5.03 18.11
N GLN A 286 2.56 -6.09 17.47
CA GLN A 286 1.39 -6.85 17.91
C GLN A 286 1.68 -8.34 17.83
N SER A 287 1.37 -9.11 18.87
CA SER A 287 1.50 -10.57 18.84
C SER A 287 0.35 -11.24 18.08
N SER A 288 0.49 -12.53 17.78
CA SER A 288 -0.51 -13.31 17.02
C SER A 288 -1.90 -13.35 17.66
N ASN A 289 -2.00 -13.18 18.98
CA ASN A 289 -3.27 -13.07 19.70
C ASN A 289 -3.88 -11.66 19.70
N GLY A 290 -3.30 -10.71 18.95
CA GLY A 290 -3.75 -9.32 18.89
C GLY A 290 -3.25 -8.42 20.04
N SER A 291 -2.51 -8.97 21.01
CA SER A 291 -1.97 -8.18 22.13
C SER A 291 -0.82 -7.27 21.71
N LEU A 292 -0.73 -6.10 22.31
CA LEU A 292 0.38 -5.17 22.13
C LEU A 292 1.68 -5.76 22.69
N VAL A 293 2.76 -5.65 21.92
CA VAL A 293 4.12 -6.03 22.36
C VAL A 293 5.11 -4.89 22.07
N ASN A 294 6.24 -4.85 22.80
CA ASN A 294 7.30 -3.86 22.60
C ASN A 294 6.80 -2.39 22.62
N SER A 295 5.80 -2.09 23.44
CA SER A 295 5.05 -0.82 23.42
C SER A 295 5.89 0.45 23.56
N THR A 296 7.06 0.36 24.21
CA THR A 296 7.98 1.48 24.44
C THR A 296 8.98 1.70 23.30
N GLN A 297 9.07 0.77 22.34
CA GLN A 297 9.92 0.92 21.17
C GLN A 297 9.31 1.92 20.19
N VAL A 298 10.16 2.52 19.38
CA VAL A 298 9.80 3.60 18.45
C VAL A 298 10.42 3.37 17.08
N VAL A 299 9.67 3.73 16.04
CA VAL A 299 10.23 3.99 14.71
C VAL A 299 10.73 5.43 14.72
N GLY A 300 12.05 5.60 14.66
CA GLY A 300 12.70 6.91 14.65
C GLY A 300 12.97 7.39 13.23
N LEU A 301 12.51 8.59 12.90
CA LEU A 301 12.83 9.29 11.66
C LEU A 301 13.57 10.58 12.00
N ALA A 302 14.52 10.97 11.19
CA ALA A 302 15.15 12.27 11.25
C ALA A 302 14.53 13.19 10.20
N LEU A 303 14.49 14.50 10.47
CA LEU A 303 13.96 15.46 9.50
C LEU A 303 14.76 15.43 8.18
N ARG A 304 16.05 15.10 8.23
CA ARG A 304 16.92 14.91 7.06
C ARG A 304 16.49 13.74 6.16
N ASP A 305 15.72 12.78 6.68
CA ASP A 305 15.27 11.62 5.90
C ASP A 305 14.25 12.00 4.83
N PHE A 306 13.69 13.21 4.88
CA PHE A 306 12.61 13.65 3.99
C PHE A 306 13.11 14.34 2.70
N ALA A 307 14.43 14.43 2.49
CA ALA A 307 15.01 14.99 1.29
C ALA A 307 16.45 14.47 1.04
N PRO A 308 16.99 14.67 -0.19
CA PRO A 308 18.42 14.51 -0.48
C PRO A 308 19.32 15.36 0.43
N ASP A 309 20.58 14.94 0.58
CA ASP A 309 21.52 15.55 1.54
C ASP A 309 21.84 17.02 1.20
N GLU A 310 21.82 17.36 -0.09
CA GLU A 310 21.99 18.72 -0.64
C GLU A 310 20.91 19.69 -0.16
N LEU A 311 19.71 19.18 0.15
CA LEU A 311 18.61 19.97 0.68
C LEU A 311 18.62 20.04 2.22
N CYS A 312 19.48 19.24 2.87
CA CYS A 312 19.52 19.08 4.31
C CYS A 312 20.64 19.87 5.00
N GLU A 313 21.41 20.66 4.26
CA GLU A 313 22.50 21.47 4.79
C GLU A 313 22.01 22.39 5.94
N GLY A 314 22.72 22.33 7.08
CA GLY A 314 22.39 23.16 8.24
C GLY A 314 21.17 22.71 9.06
N LEU A 315 20.54 21.58 8.72
CA LEU A 315 19.48 21.00 9.56
C LEU A 315 20.04 20.38 10.84
N GLY A 316 19.44 20.75 11.97
CA GLY A 316 19.72 20.14 13.27
C GLY A 316 19.23 18.68 13.36
N ALA A 317 19.51 18.05 14.50
CA ALA A 317 19.11 16.66 14.77
C ALA A 317 17.63 16.51 15.18
N THR A 318 16.72 17.22 14.53
CA THR A 318 15.29 17.13 14.82
C THR A 318 14.75 15.79 14.34
N GLY A 319 14.19 15.01 15.27
CA GLY A 319 13.63 13.70 15.00
C GLY A 319 12.12 13.63 15.20
N LEU A 320 11.48 12.71 14.50
CA LEU A 320 10.10 12.29 14.62
C LEU A 320 10.09 10.85 15.12
N GLN A 321 9.09 10.50 15.93
CA GLN A 321 8.99 9.16 16.49
C GLN A 321 7.54 8.68 16.44
N ILE A 322 7.37 7.40 16.14
CA ILE A 322 6.08 6.70 16.26
C ILE A 322 6.30 5.49 17.13
N THR A 323 5.57 5.41 18.24
CA THR A 323 5.67 4.27 19.16
C THR A 323 5.01 3.03 18.57
N TYR A 324 5.49 1.85 18.96
CA TYR A 324 4.87 0.58 18.55
C TYR A 324 3.47 0.43 19.14
N ALA A 325 3.24 1.00 20.34
CA ALA A 325 1.91 1.20 20.89
C ALA A 325 0.98 1.94 19.93
N ARG A 326 1.46 3.04 19.36
CA ARG A 326 0.67 3.83 18.41
C ARG A 326 0.38 3.05 17.13
N LEU A 327 1.37 2.34 16.56
CA LEU A 327 1.15 1.49 15.39
C LEU A 327 0.08 0.43 15.63
N ALA A 328 0.08 -0.22 16.80
CA ALA A 328 -0.94 -1.19 17.16
C ALA A 328 -2.34 -0.56 17.27
N GLU A 329 -2.45 0.62 17.86
CA GLU A 329 -3.72 1.37 17.93
C GLU A 329 -4.27 1.68 16.54
N LEU A 330 -3.42 2.16 15.63
CA LEU A 330 -3.82 2.47 14.26
C LEU A 330 -4.31 1.22 13.52
N LEU A 331 -3.62 0.08 13.72
CA LEU A 331 -4.05 -1.21 13.17
C LEU A 331 -5.42 -1.65 13.71
N ILE A 332 -5.64 -1.55 15.03
CA ILE A 332 -6.93 -1.89 15.64
C ILE A 332 -8.05 -1.00 15.08
N GLN A 333 -7.78 0.30 14.89
CA GLN A 333 -8.74 1.22 14.29
C GLN A 333 -9.07 0.83 12.84
N ALA A 334 -8.06 0.51 12.03
CA ALA A 334 -8.24 0.05 10.65
C ALA A 334 -9.07 -1.25 10.57
N GLN A 335 -8.79 -2.23 11.42
CA GLN A 335 -9.56 -3.47 11.55
C GLN A 335 -11.02 -3.21 11.95
N GLY A 336 -11.24 -2.29 12.89
CA GLY A 336 -12.58 -1.86 13.29
C GLY A 336 -13.36 -1.21 12.15
N MET A 337 -12.70 -0.37 11.33
CA MET A 337 -13.31 0.27 10.16
C MET A 337 -13.62 -0.72 9.05
N GLN A 338 -12.75 -1.71 8.80
CA GLN A 338 -13.05 -2.80 7.87
C GLN A 338 -14.28 -3.59 8.33
N THR A 339 -14.30 -4.01 9.61
CA THR A 339 -15.43 -4.74 10.19
C THR A 339 -16.73 -3.95 10.06
N ALA A 340 -16.69 -2.64 10.33
CA ALA A 340 -17.83 -1.74 10.21
C ALA A 340 -18.38 -1.64 8.78
N ARG A 341 -17.49 -1.67 7.77
CA ARG A 341 -17.83 -1.52 6.36
C ARG A 341 -18.39 -2.82 5.77
N GLU A 342 -17.81 -3.96 6.15
CA GLU A 342 -18.11 -5.26 5.56
C GLU A 342 -19.26 -5.98 6.31
N HIS A 343 -19.35 -5.85 7.64
CA HIS A 343 -20.43 -6.46 8.43
C HIS A 343 -21.60 -5.50 8.63
N ALA A 344 -22.39 -5.36 7.55
CA ALA A 344 -23.56 -4.49 7.41
C ALA A 344 -24.67 -4.64 8.49
N THR A 345 -24.69 -5.73 9.24
CA THR A 345 -25.70 -6.03 10.27
C THR A 345 -25.29 -5.65 11.70
N ASP A 346 -23.99 -5.55 12.00
CA ASP A 346 -23.48 -5.33 13.38
C ASP A 346 -22.42 -4.21 13.49
N GLY A 347 -21.90 -3.70 12.37
CA GLY A 347 -20.64 -2.96 12.39
C GLY A 347 -20.71 -1.42 12.46
N GLY A 348 -21.86 -0.79 12.24
CA GLY A 348 -21.90 0.67 12.18
C GLY A 348 -23.30 1.29 12.21
N VAL A 349 -23.38 2.51 12.74
CA VAL A 349 -24.64 3.27 12.82
C VAL A 349 -25.04 3.73 11.43
N ARG A 350 -26.11 3.15 10.89
CA ARG A 350 -26.74 3.59 9.63
C ARG A 350 -27.82 4.61 9.91
N SER A 351 -27.98 5.57 9.00
CA SER A 351 -29.10 6.51 9.09
C SER A 351 -30.44 5.75 9.00
N SER A 352 -31.31 5.96 9.99
CA SER A 352 -32.67 5.41 10.02
C SER A 352 -33.65 6.13 9.10
N ARG A 353 -33.19 7.18 8.40
CA ARG A 353 -34.04 8.00 7.53
C ARG A 353 -34.50 7.20 6.32
N LYS A 354 -35.81 6.97 6.23
CA LYS A 354 -36.45 6.49 5.00
C LYS A 354 -36.47 7.63 3.99
N ARG A 355 -35.76 7.47 2.87
CA ARG A 355 -35.75 8.45 1.77
C ARG A 355 -36.35 7.79 0.53
N ARG A 356 -37.23 8.53 -0.16
CA ARG A 356 -37.56 8.22 -1.56
C ARG A 356 -36.29 8.44 -2.37
N ARG A 357 -35.84 7.44 -3.12
CA ARG A 357 -34.75 7.59 -4.09
C ARG A 357 -35.39 8.11 -5.38
N PRO A 358 -35.13 9.36 -5.81
CA PRO A 358 -35.50 9.78 -7.15
C PRO A 358 -34.79 8.84 -8.14
N ALA A 359 -35.44 8.54 -9.27
CA ALA A 359 -34.77 7.80 -10.33
C ALA A 359 -33.51 8.58 -10.76
N PRO A 360 -32.38 7.91 -11.05
CA PRO A 360 -31.23 8.57 -11.64
C PRO A 360 -31.68 9.29 -12.91
N VAL A 361 -31.39 10.59 -13.02
CA VAL A 361 -31.68 11.35 -14.24
C VAL A 361 -30.80 10.78 -15.33
N SER A 362 -31.40 9.99 -16.23
CA SER A 362 -30.79 9.58 -17.49
C SER A 362 -30.37 10.85 -18.24
N SER A 363 -29.09 10.99 -18.55
CA SER A 363 -28.58 12.08 -19.36
C SER A 363 -29.04 11.92 -20.83
N SER A 364 -30.24 12.42 -21.13
CA SER A 364 -30.66 12.89 -22.46
C SER A 364 -31.94 13.72 -22.30
N PRO A 365 -31.93 15.05 -22.50
CA PRO A 365 -33.08 15.91 -22.17
C PRO A 365 -34.30 15.78 -23.10
N ASP A 366 -34.18 15.14 -24.28
CA ASP A 366 -35.12 15.37 -25.39
C ASP A 366 -35.83 14.11 -25.94
N ARG A 367 -36.10 13.11 -25.10
CA ARG A 367 -37.04 12.04 -25.49
C ARG A 367 -38.10 11.87 -24.40
N LEU A 368 -39.21 12.59 -24.56
CA LEU A 368 -40.48 12.15 -23.98
C LEU A 368 -40.70 10.71 -24.46
N LEU A 369 -40.95 9.80 -23.51
CA LEU A 369 -41.35 8.44 -23.85
C LEU A 369 -42.70 8.53 -24.55
N SER A 370 -42.93 7.72 -25.59
CA SER A 370 -44.15 7.71 -26.41
C SER A 370 -45.44 7.72 -25.57
N ASP A 371 -45.42 7.09 -24.39
CA ASP A 371 -46.57 7.03 -23.49
C ASP A 371 -46.87 8.39 -22.85
N ASP A 372 -45.84 9.18 -22.50
CA ASP A 372 -45.98 10.52 -21.91
C ASP A 372 -46.55 11.53 -22.93
N GLU A 373 -46.22 11.38 -24.22
CA GLU A 373 -46.75 12.25 -25.29
C GLU A 373 -48.26 12.01 -25.52
N THR A 374 -48.73 10.77 -25.38
CA THR A 374 -50.16 10.47 -25.50
C THR A 374 -50.98 11.06 -24.35
N GLN A 375 -50.44 11.04 -23.13
CA GLN A 375 -51.10 11.64 -21.96
C GLN A 375 -51.16 13.15 -22.07
N PHE A 376 -50.07 13.81 -22.51
CA PHE A 376 -50.06 15.25 -22.69
C PHE A 376 -51.11 15.73 -23.70
N ARG A 377 -51.28 15.03 -24.83
CA ARG A 377 -52.31 15.41 -25.81
C ARG A 377 -53.73 15.26 -25.27
N LEU A 378 -54.01 14.22 -24.49
CA LEU A 378 -55.33 14.02 -23.89
C LEU A 378 -55.66 15.14 -22.89
N ASP A 379 -54.66 15.55 -22.10
CA ASP A 379 -54.82 16.63 -21.14
C ASP A 379 -54.98 18.00 -21.84
N GLU A 380 -54.24 18.26 -22.93
CA GLU A 380 -54.43 19.48 -23.75
C GLU A 380 -55.81 19.54 -24.42
N GLU A 381 -56.28 18.43 -24.99
CA GLU A 381 -57.60 18.36 -25.63
C GLU A 381 -58.72 18.61 -24.62
N LYS A 382 -58.61 18.03 -23.42
CA LYS A 382 -59.57 18.25 -22.35
C LYS A 382 -59.62 19.70 -21.88
N VAL A 383 -58.47 20.35 -21.73
CA VAL A 383 -58.41 21.77 -21.33
C VAL A 383 -58.98 22.67 -22.43
N ALA A 384 -58.75 22.34 -23.71
CA ALA A 384 -59.33 23.08 -24.82
C ALA A 384 -60.86 22.97 -24.87
N GLU A 385 -61.42 21.79 -24.62
CA GLU A 385 -62.88 21.59 -24.52
C GLU A 385 -63.48 22.37 -23.33
N GLU A 386 -62.84 22.33 -22.17
CA GLU A 386 -63.29 23.07 -20.98
C GLU A 386 -63.25 24.60 -21.21
N ALA A 387 -62.24 25.09 -21.91
CA ALA A 387 -62.12 26.52 -22.25
C ALA A 387 -63.18 26.96 -23.27
N ALA A 388 -63.48 26.14 -24.27
CA ALA A 388 -64.51 26.44 -25.27
C ALA A 388 -65.92 26.46 -24.67
N ALA A 389 -66.20 25.60 -23.69
CA ALA A 389 -67.49 25.57 -23.01
C ALA A 389 -67.75 26.79 -22.09
N ALA A 390 -66.69 27.51 -21.68
CA ALA A 390 -66.80 28.63 -20.74
C ALA A 390 -67.02 30.01 -21.40
N ASP A 391 -66.93 30.12 -22.72
CA ASP A 391 -66.96 31.41 -23.44
C ASP A 391 -68.37 31.87 -23.86
N ASP A 392 -69.40 31.04 -23.67
CA ASP A 392 -70.78 31.34 -24.13
C ASP A 392 -71.59 32.29 -23.20
N ASP A 393 -71.08 32.64 -22.00
CA ASP A 393 -71.90 33.29 -20.96
C ASP A 393 -71.55 34.77 -20.67
N PHE A 394 -70.79 35.44 -21.55
CA PHE A 394 -70.43 36.85 -21.32
C PHE A 394 -71.54 37.84 -21.75
N GLN A 395 -72.34 38.33 -20.79
CA GLN A 395 -73.25 39.47 -21.00
C GLN A 395 -72.68 40.82 -20.52
N LEU A 396 -72.68 41.81 -21.42
CA LEU A 396 -72.18 43.18 -21.18
C LEU A 396 -73.11 44.03 -20.29
N PRO A 397 -72.63 44.68 -19.21
CA PRO A 397 -73.48 45.49 -18.34
C PRO A 397 -73.83 46.86 -18.94
N THR A 398 -75.13 47.18 -19.01
CA THR A 398 -75.65 48.49 -19.41
C THR A 398 -75.35 49.58 -18.37
N ARG A 399 -74.72 50.66 -18.82
CA ARG A 399 -74.25 51.79 -18.00
C ARG A 399 -75.38 52.79 -17.68
N LYS A 400 -75.71 52.97 -16.39
CA LYS A 400 -76.65 54.00 -15.91
C LYS A 400 -76.05 55.41 -16.04
N LYS A 401 -76.79 56.37 -16.61
CA LYS A 401 -76.51 57.82 -16.53
C LYS A 401 -77.31 58.44 -15.38
N ARG A 402 -76.63 59.20 -14.52
CA ARG A 402 -77.16 60.12 -13.48
C ARG A 402 -77.64 61.43 -14.13
N PRO A 403 -78.58 62.20 -13.51
CA PRO A 403 -78.37 62.88 -12.22
C PRO A 403 -78.92 62.13 -11.00
#